data_AF-A0A821XK85-F1
#
_entry.id   AF-A0A821XK85-F1
#
_cell.length_a   1.000
_cell.length_b   1.000
_cell.length_c   1.000
_cell.angle_alpha   90.00
_cell.angle_beta   90.00
_cell.angle_gamma   90.00
#
_symmetry.space_group_name_H-M   'P 1'
#
loop_
_entity.id
_entity.type
_entity.pdbx_description
1 polymer ?
#
loop_
_entity_poly.entity_id
_entity_poly.type
_entity_poly.pdbx_seq_one_letter_code
_entity_poly.pdbx_strand_id
1 'polypeptide(L)'
;GVPVAVVSFTSIGVAVVPFSDGSVIVVSFSGVPVAVVSFTSISVAVVSLSDGSVIVVSFSGVPVAVVSFTSIGVAVVSFSDGSVTVVSFSGVPVAVVSFTS
;
A
#
# COMPACT_ATOMS: atom_id res chain seq x y z
N GLY A 1 16.59 10.84 13.97
CA GLY A 1 15.44 9.94 14.27
C GLY A 1 14.83 9.52 12.96
N VAL A 2 14.24 8.32 12.88
CA VAL A 2 13.55 7.85 11.68
C VAL A 2 12.18 8.55 11.60
N PRO A 3 11.83 9.21 10.48
CA PRO A 3 10.52 9.83 10.31
C PRO A 3 9.40 8.80 10.28
N VAL A 4 8.25 9.17 10.83
CA VAL A 4 7.03 8.35 10.85
C VAL A 4 5.89 9.13 10.21
N ALA A 5 5.24 8.54 9.21
CA ALA A 5 4.07 9.09 8.54
C ALA A 5 2.85 8.19 8.73
N VAL A 6 1.70 8.79 9.06
CA VAL A 6 0.41 8.10 9.13
C VAL A 6 -0.58 8.84 8.24
N VAL A 7 -1.15 8.13 7.27
CA VAL A 7 -2.08 8.68 6.28
C VAL A 7 -3.33 7.82 6.22
N SER A 8 -4.50 8.47 6.30
CA SER A 8 -5.79 7.78 6.26
C SER A 8 -6.71 8.41 5.22
N PHE A 9 -7.30 7.57 4.38
CA PHE A 9 -8.33 7.93 3.40
C PHE A 9 -9.65 7.29 3.81
N THR A 10 -10.64 8.12 4.16
CA THR A 10 -11.87 7.61 4.82
C THR A 10 -13.17 7.82 4.04
N SER A 11 -13.10 8.37 2.84
CA SER A 11 -14.27 8.73 2.02
C SER A 11 -14.02 8.50 0.54
N ILE A 12 -15.07 8.67 -0.26
CA ILE A 12 -14.97 8.73 -1.72
C ILE A 12 -14.01 9.84 -2.11
N GLY A 13 -12.97 9.49 -2.86
CA GLY A 13 -11.96 10.45 -3.29
C GLY A 13 -10.89 9.81 -4.16
N VAL A 14 -10.14 10.67 -4.85
CA VAL A 14 -8.97 10.27 -5.65
C VAL A 14 -7.72 10.84 -4.99
N ALA A 15 -6.71 10.00 -4.77
CA ALA A 15 -5.45 10.43 -4.17
C ALA A 15 -4.24 9.85 -4.90
N VAL A 16 -3.18 10.65 -5.00
CA VAL A 16 -1.84 10.21 -5.42
C VAL A 16 -0.88 10.60 -4.31
N VAL A 17 -0.23 9.60 -3.70
CA VAL A 17 0.67 9.83 -2.56
C VAL A 17 2.02 9.20 -2.82
N PRO A 18 3.05 10.02 -3.10
CA PRO A 18 4.43 9.56 -3.10
C PRO A 18 5.02 9.64 -1.69
N PHE A 19 5.70 8.58 -1.30
CA PHE A 19 6.61 8.55 -0.17
C PHE A 19 8.03 8.33 -0.68
N SER A 20 8.89 9.29 -0.37
CA SER A 20 10.32 9.22 -0.61
C SER A 20 11.03 9.20 0.75
N ASP A 21 12.17 8.52 0.80
CA ASP A 21 13.11 8.45 1.93
C ASP A 21 12.83 7.40 3.02
N GLY A 22 13.92 7.10 3.73
CA GLY A 22 14.06 6.19 4.88
C GLY A 22 13.04 6.40 6.00
N SER A 23 11.82 5.86 5.87
CA SER A 23 10.70 6.18 6.77
C SER A 23 9.89 4.95 7.17
N VAL A 24 9.20 5.06 8.31
CA VAL A 24 8.11 4.15 8.69
C VAL A 24 6.79 4.79 8.30
N ILE A 25 6.00 4.11 7.47
CA ILE A 25 4.80 4.66 6.88
C ILE A 25 3.62 3.71 7.14
N VAL A 26 2.52 4.27 7.64
CA VAL A 26 1.26 3.57 7.81
C VAL A 26 0.20 4.24 6.94
N VAL A 27 -0.38 3.49 6.02
CA VAL A 27 -1.45 3.97 5.14
C VAL A 27 -2.69 3.11 5.33
N SER A 28 -3.83 3.77 5.57
CA SER A 28 -5.13 3.10 5.70
C SER A 28 -6.13 3.67 4.71
N PHE A 29 -6.80 2.78 3.98
CA PHE A 29 -7.91 3.11 3.09
C PHE A 29 -9.20 2.51 3.65
N SER A 30 -10.24 3.33 3.79
CA SER A 30 -11.58 2.90 4.15
C SER A 30 -12.63 3.64 3.32
N GLY A 31 -13.74 2.97 3.00
CA GLY A 31 -14.80 3.51 2.13
C GLY A 31 -14.54 3.15 0.67
N VAL A 32 -14.79 4.10 -0.25
CA VAL A 32 -14.64 3.86 -1.71
C VAL A 32 -13.57 4.76 -2.34
N PRO A 33 -12.30 4.74 -1.85
CA PRO A 33 -11.23 5.54 -2.45
C PRO A 33 -10.70 4.91 -3.75
N VAL A 34 -10.25 5.78 -4.65
CA VAL A 34 -9.37 5.42 -5.77
C VAL A 34 -8.00 6.04 -5.49
N ALA A 35 -6.95 5.24 -5.34
CA ALA A 35 -5.65 5.80 -4.98
C ALA A 35 -4.48 5.14 -5.70
N VAL A 36 -3.44 5.95 -5.92
CA VAL A 36 -2.12 5.51 -6.34
C VAL A 36 -1.14 5.87 -5.24
N VAL A 37 -0.46 4.88 -4.68
CA VAL A 37 0.55 5.07 -3.65
C VAL A 37 1.88 4.52 -4.13
N SER A 38 2.92 5.32 -3.99
CA SER A 38 4.27 4.91 -4.39
C SER A 38 5.21 5.09 -3.21
N PHE A 39 5.94 4.02 -2.88
CA PHE A 39 6.98 4.00 -1.87
C PHE A 39 8.32 3.81 -2.57
N THR A 40 9.26 4.71 -2.32
CA THR A 40 10.59 4.67 -2.91
C THR A 40 11.67 4.70 -1.84
N SER A 41 12.76 3.96 -2.07
CA SER A 41 13.89 3.78 -1.14
C SER A 41 13.60 2.83 0.04
N ILE A 42 14.57 2.70 0.94
CA ILE A 42 14.48 1.84 2.13
C ILE A 42 13.30 2.33 2.97
N SER A 43 12.25 1.53 3.09
CA SER A 43 11.04 1.96 3.80
C SER A 43 10.39 0.78 4.51
N VAL A 44 9.80 1.05 5.66
CA VAL A 44 8.91 0.09 6.34
C VAL A 44 7.49 0.60 6.13
N ALA A 45 6.68 -0.17 5.42
CA ALA A 45 5.33 0.24 5.05
C ALA A 45 4.30 -0.77 5.56
N VAL A 46 3.26 -0.24 6.21
CA VAL A 46 2.06 -0.99 6.54
C VAL A 46 0.90 -0.37 5.77
N VAL A 47 0.29 -1.15 4.88
CA VAL A 47 -0.84 -0.70 4.05
C VAL A 47 -2.06 -1.56 4.37
N SER A 48 -3.14 -0.92 4.82
CA SER A 48 -4.42 -1.57 5.08
C SER A 48 -5.47 -1.04 4.13
N LEU A 49 -6.15 -1.94 3.45
CA LEU A 49 -7.23 -1.62 2.52
C LEU A 49 -8.52 -2.23 3.06
N SER A 50 -9.51 -1.39 3.29
CA SER A 50 -10.82 -1.77 3.79
C SER A 50 -11.92 -1.20 2.91
N ASP A 51 -12.95 -2.01 2.65
CA ASP A 51 -14.14 -1.61 1.90
C ASP A 51 -13.86 -1.26 0.42
N GLY A 52 -14.90 -0.93 -0.36
CA GLY A 52 -14.97 -0.86 -1.83
C GLY A 52 -13.92 0.00 -2.55
N SER A 53 -12.64 -0.33 -2.46
CA SER A 53 -11.52 0.51 -2.89
C SER A 53 -10.88 0.03 -4.21
N VAL A 54 -10.34 0.97 -4.99
CA VAL A 54 -9.53 0.68 -6.19
C VAL A 54 -8.15 1.29 -6.00
N ILE A 55 -7.16 0.46 -5.63
CA ILE A 55 -5.86 0.96 -5.19
C ILE A 55 -4.73 0.36 -6.03
N VAL A 56 -3.81 1.21 -6.45
CA VAL A 56 -2.53 0.81 -7.02
C VAL A 56 -1.44 1.17 -6.02
N VAL A 57 -0.65 0.19 -5.61
CA VAL A 57 0.48 0.38 -4.71
C VAL A 57 1.77 -0.10 -5.38
N SER A 58 2.78 0.74 -5.40
CA SER A 58 4.11 0.39 -5.94
C SER A 58 5.17 0.59 -4.89
N PHE A 59 6.04 -0.39 -4.73
CA PHE A 59 7.21 -0.32 -3.86
C PHE A 59 8.48 -0.52 -4.69
N SER A 60 9.46 0.36 -4.52
CA SER A 60 10.79 0.25 -5.14
C SER A 60 11.91 0.53 -4.15
N GLY A 61 13.10 -0.04 -4.41
CA GLY A 61 14.26 0.06 -3.53
C GLY A 61 14.36 -1.17 -2.62
N VAL A 62 14.50 -1.00 -1.31
CA VAL A 62 14.56 -2.14 -0.36
C VAL A 62 13.44 -2.03 0.68
N PRO A 63 12.17 -2.27 0.30
CA PRO A 63 11.03 -2.11 1.19
C PRO A 63 10.83 -3.34 2.09
N VAL A 64 10.41 -3.09 3.33
CA VAL A 64 9.74 -4.08 4.19
C VAL A 64 8.26 -3.70 4.23
N ALA A 65 7.41 -4.51 3.61
CA ALA A 65 6.00 -4.18 3.42
C ALA A 65 5.07 -5.22 4.04
N VAL A 66 4.07 -4.73 4.78
CA VAL A 66 2.91 -5.52 5.19
C VAL A 66 1.68 -4.92 4.51
N VAL A 67 1.00 -5.72 3.68
CA VAL A 67 -0.19 -5.29 2.95
C VAL A 67 -1.36 -6.18 3.35
N SER A 68 -2.45 -5.58 3.81
CA SER A 68 -3.67 -6.28 4.22
C SER A 68 -4.88 -5.79 3.44
N PHE A 69 -5.62 -6.73 2.87
CA PHE A 69 -6.88 -6.47 2.18
C PHE A 69 -8.03 -7.03 3.00
N THR A 70 -9.01 -6.17 3.27
CA THR A 70 -10.19 -6.50 4.06
C THR A 70 -11.43 -6.05 3.29
N SER A 71 -12.27 -7.02 2.89
CA SER A 71 -13.52 -6.79 2.15
C SER A 71 -13.37 -6.62 0.63
N ILE A 72 -14.45 -6.20 -0.04
CA ILE A 72 -14.58 -6.07 -1.50
C ILE A 72 -13.70 -4.92 -1.99
N GLY A 73 -12.84 -5.16 -2.98
CA GLY A 73 -12.01 -4.13 -3.58
C GLY A 73 -11.12 -4.67 -4.70
N VAL A 74 -10.52 -3.76 -5.47
CA VAL A 74 -9.56 -4.09 -6.52
C VAL A 74 -8.21 -3.48 -6.14
N ALA A 75 -7.18 -4.32 -6.15
CA ALA A 75 -5.83 -3.87 -5.86
C ALA A 75 -4.82 -4.38 -6.88
N VAL A 76 -3.91 -3.49 -7.25
CA VAL A 76 -2.68 -3.85 -7.97
C VAL A 76 -1.51 -3.48 -7.09
N VAL A 77 -0.68 -4.46 -6.74
CA VAL A 77 0.50 -4.25 -5.90
C VAL A 77 1.74 -4.76 -6.62
N SER A 78 2.73 -3.89 -6.74
CA SER A 78 4.01 -4.20 -7.36
C SER A 78 5.15 -3.97 -6.38
N PHE A 79 6.05 -4.93 -6.30
CA PHE A 79 7.28 -4.86 -5.52
C PHE A 79 8.49 -5.04 -6.43
N SER A 80 9.45 -4.13 -6.33
CA SER A 80 10.71 -4.18 -7.06
C SER A 80 11.91 -4.10 -6.13
N ASP A 81 12.95 -4.90 -6.43
CA ASP A 81 14.27 -4.92 -5.77
C ASP A 81 14.22 -5.31 -4.27
N GLY A 82 15.04 -6.27 -3.83
CA GLY A 82 15.34 -6.57 -2.41
C GLY A 82 14.20 -6.71 -1.38
N SER A 83 12.93 -6.83 -1.80
CA SER A 83 11.78 -6.59 -0.91
C SER A 83 11.46 -7.76 0.03
N VAL A 84 11.12 -7.44 1.28
CA VAL A 84 10.52 -8.39 2.24
C VAL A 84 9.05 -8.04 2.38
N THR A 85 8.16 -8.97 2.01
CA THR A 85 6.74 -8.67 1.89
C THR A 85 5.88 -9.71 2.59
N VAL A 86 4.83 -9.23 3.26
CA VAL A 86 3.75 -10.05 3.80
C VAL A 86 2.44 -9.51 3.22
N VAL A 87 1.68 -10.38 2.59
CA VAL A 87 0.39 -10.02 1.99
C VAL A 87 -0.71 -10.91 2.57
N SER A 88 -1.74 -10.28 3.10
CA SER A 88 -2.88 -10.94 3.74
C SER A 88 -4.19 -10.53 3.08
N PHE A 89 -5.07 -11.51 2.85
CA PHE A 89 -6.38 -11.30 2.23
C PHE A 89 -7.50 -11.79 3.13
N SER A 90 -8.57 -11.00 3.23
CA SER A 90 -9.82 -11.35 3.91
C SER A 90 -11.01 -10.76 3.15
N GLY A 91 -12.12 -11.50 3.06
CA GLY A 91 -13.31 -11.12 2.29
C GLY A 91 -13.22 -11.51 0.82
N VAL A 92 -13.59 -10.60 -0.08
CA VAL A 92 -13.65 -10.86 -1.54
C VAL A 92 -12.80 -9.84 -2.34
N PRO A 93 -11.48 -9.77 -2.10
CA PRO A 93 -10.60 -8.87 -2.86
C PRO A 93 -10.28 -9.46 -4.24
N VAL A 94 -10.20 -8.58 -5.25
CA VAL A 94 -9.54 -8.86 -6.52
C VAL A 94 -8.16 -8.23 -6.45
N ALA A 95 -7.12 -9.06 -6.40
CA ALA A 95 -5.75 -8.58 -6.25
C ALA A 95 -4.83 -9.12 -7.34
N VAL A 96 -4.05 -8.22 -7.93
CA VAL A 96 -2.90 -8.57 -8.77
C VAL A 96 -1.65 -8.18 -7.98
N VAL A 97 -0.80 -9.17 -7.69
CA VAL A 97 0.47 -8.96 -6.97
C VAL A 97 1.63 -9.39 -7.86
N SER A 98 2.58 -8.49 -8.07
CA SER A 98 3.75 -8.71 -8.91
C SER A 98 5.04 -8.46 -8.13
N PHE A 99 6.02 -9.35 -8.34
CA PHE A 99 7.36 -9.23 -7.78
C PHE A 99 8.35 -9.22 -8.93
N THR A 100 9.15 -8.16 -9.01
CA THR A 100 10.24 -8.04 -9.99
C THR A 100 11.55 -7.94 -9.24
N SER A 101 12.48 -8.85 -9.51
CA SER A 101 13.86 -8.78 -9.03
C SER A 101 14.73 -7.99 -10.00
#